data_AF-A0A0H3I5A5-F1
#
_entry.id   AF-A0A0H3I5A5-F1
#
_cell.length_a   1.000
_cell.length_b   1.000
_cell.length_c   1.000
_cell.angle_alpha   90.00
_cell.angle_beta   90.00
_cell.angle_gamma   90.00
#
_symmetry.space_group_name_H-M   'P 1'
#
loop_
_entity.id
_entity.type
_entity.pdbx_description
1 polymer ?
#
loop_
_entity_poly.entity_id
_entity_poly.type
_entity_poly.pdbx_seq_one_letter_code
_entity_poly.pdbx_strand_id
1 'polypeptide(L)'
;MKYSYRVTKYKNSDGSDDVHSAPGEWTSFFDVGDKVDINDYTEVENQYVDFVIKACSFFSVNECKLKDVEINSDVDYLNDQRVKVGLISEVVRNILREKAWCKLVSDSLEFHFGYDFYMYFLSREDPMRFFNELKSPLTVKKYVSPYL
;
A
#
# COMPACT_ATOMS: atom_id res chain seq x y z
N MET A 1 1.30 5.45 15.53
CA MET A 1 0.78 6.60 14.74
C MET A 1 -0.53 7.14 15.30
N LYS A 2 -0.97 8.37 14.93
CA LYS A 2 -2.21 9.00 15.45
C LYS A 2 -3.40 8.85 14.50
N TYR A 3 -3.15 8.86 13.20
CA TYR A 3 -4.16 8.74 12.17
C TYR A 3 -3.96 7.44 11.38
N SER A 4 -5.05 6.82 10.94
CA SER A 4 -5.04 5.54 10.23
C SER A 4 -6.14 5.52 9.18
N TYR A 5 -5.76 5.12 7.97
CA TYR A 5 -6.63 5.06 6.80
C TYR A 5 -6.38 3.77 6.04
N ARG A 6 -7.45 3.17 5.51
CA ARG A 6 -7.37 2.09 4.52
C ARG A 6 -7.34 2.71 3.13
N VAL A 7 -6.42 2.24 2.31
CA VAL A 7 -6.15 2.65 0.93
C VAL A 7 -6.34 1.42 0.05
N THR A 8 -7.21 1.51 -0.95
CA THR A 8 -7.54 0.35 -1.80
C THR A 8 -7.99 0.76 -3.20
N LYS A 9 -7.93 -0.18 -4.16
CA LYS A 9 -8.34 0.01 -5.56
C LYS A 9 -9.86 -0.02 -5.71
N TYR A 10 -10.54 -0.71 -4.80
CA TYR A 10 -11.98 -0.92 -4.87
C TYR A 10 -12.74 0.39 -4.66
N LYS A 11 -13.91 0.49 -5.29
CA LYS A 11 -14.82 1.63 -5.20
C LYS A 11 -16.03 1.24 -4.34
N ASN A 12 -16.62 2.23 -3.65
CA ASN A 12 -17.92 2.03 -3.00
C ASN A 12 -18.95 1.67 -4.06
N SER A 13 -19.33 0.41 -4.15
CA SER A 13 -20.25 -0.10 -5.18
C SER A 13 -21.68 -0.27 -4.64
N ASP A 14 -21.87 -0.32 -3.32
CA ASP A 14 -23.14 -0.72 -2.70
C ASP A 14 -23.73 0.29 -1.71
N GLY A 15 -23.07 1.44 -1.50
CA GLY A 15 -23.49 2.44 -0.51
C GLY A 15 -23.22 2.04 0.94
N SER A 16 -22.54 0.92 1.17
CA SER A 16 -22.01 0.57 2.49
C SER A 16 -20.75 1.41 2.79
N ASP A 17 -20.45 1.56 4.08
CA ASP A 17 -19.20 2.20 4.50
C ASP A 17 -17.98 1.31 4.25
N ASP A 18 -18.18 0.02 3.97
CA ASP A 18 -17.09 -0.91 3.69
C ASP A 18 -16.74 -0.93 2.20
N VAL A 19 -15.47 -1.12 1.89
CA VAL A 19 -14.95 -1.08 0.53
C VAL A 19 -14.35 -2.45 0.28
N HIS A 20 -14.87 -3.18 -0.70
CA HIS A 20 -14.46 -4.55 -0.98
C HIS A 20 -14.54 -4.90 -2.46
N SER A 21 -13.87 -5.98 -2.85
CA SER A 21 -13.91 -6.51 -4.21
C SER A 21 -15.32 -6.93 -4.60
N ALA A 22 -15.73 -6.58 -5.81
CA ALA A 22 -16.96 -7.11 -6.38
C ALA A 22 -16.78 -8.61 -6.72
N PRO A 23 -17.88 -9.40 -6.78
CA PRO A 23 -17.80 -10.79 -7.23
C PRO A 23 -17.11 -10.92 -8.59
N GLY A 24 -16.06 -11.73 -8.67
CA GLY A 24 -15.27 -11.95 -9.89
C GLY A 24 -14.15 -10.93 -10.14
N GLU A 25 -14.05 -9.89 -9.32
CA GLU A 25 -12.91 -8.96 -9.38
C GLU A 25 -11.62 -9.65 -8.91
N TRP A 26 -10.50 -9.36 -9.58
CA TRP A 26 -9.19 -9.86 -9.19
C TRP A 26 -8.70 -9.21 -7.88
N THR A 27 -8.02 -10.00 -7.05
CA THR A 27 -7.57 -9.59 -5.72
C THR A 27 -6.11 -9.95 -5.44
N SER A 28 -5.46 -10.68 -6.34
CA SER A 28 -4.08 -11.15 -6.21
C SER A 28 -3.28 -10.93 -7.49
N PHE A 29 -1.95 -10.88 -7.38
CA PHE A 29 -1.07 -11.00 -8.55
C PHE A 29 -1.20 -12.36 -9.25
N PHE A 30 -1.59 -13.42 -8.53
CA PHE A 30 -1.83 -14.74 -9.13
C PHE A 30 -3.05 -14.78 -10.06
N ASP A 31 -3.91 -13.75 -10.04
CA ASP A 31 -5.00 -13.61 -11.00
C ASP A 31 -4.53 -13.07 -12.37
N VAL A 32 -3.27 -12.63 -12.49
CA VAL A 32 -2.72 -12.12 -13.76
C VAL A 32 -2.64 -13.23 -14.80
N GLY A 33 -3.20 -12.97 -15.97
CA GLY A 33 -3.31 -13.93 -17.07
C GLY A 33 -4.60 -14.77 -17.03
N ASP A 34 -5.38 -14.68 -15.94
CA ASP A 34 -6.71 -15.30 -15.82
C ASP A 34 -7.81 -14.23 -15.75
N LYS A 35 -7.83 -13.42 -14.68
CA LYS A 35 -8.89 -12.41 -14.45
C LYS A 35 -8.47 -10.98 -14.83
N VAL A 36 -7.17 -10.73 -14.97
CA VAL A 36 -6.62 -9.41 -15.32
C VAL A 36 -5.38 -9.59 -16.18
N ASP A 37 -5.14 -8.71 -17.15
CA ASP A 37 -3.88 -8.73 -17.89
C ASP A 37 -2.76 -7.99 -17.13
N ILE A 38 -1.51 -8.21 -17.55
CA ILE A 38 -0.36 -7.64 -16.87
C ILE A 38 -0.29 -6.11 -16.96
N ASN A 39 -0.82 -5.49 -18.01
CA ASN A 39 -0.79 -4.04 -18.16
C ASN A 39 -1.79 -3.39 -17.19
N ASP A 40 -3.02 -3.92 -17.14
CA ASP A 40 -4.06 -3.46 -16.20
C ASP A 40 -3.62 -3.65 -14.74
N TYR A 41 -3.01 -4.80 -14.41
CA TYR A 41 -2.40 -5.02 -13.10
C TYR A 41 -1.32 -3.98 -12.81
N THR A 42 -0.43 -3.73 -13.78
CA THR A 42 0.70 -2.81 -13.61
C THR A 42 0.22 -1.37 -13.41
N GLU A 43 -0.89 -0.97 -14.06
CA GLU A 43 -1.50 0.34 -13.83
C GLU A 43 -1.92 0.49 -12.37
N VAL A 44 -2.63 -0.49 -11.81
CA VAL A 44 -3.03 -0.46 -10.40
C VAL A 44 -1.82 -0.53 -9.48
N GLU A 45 -0.85 -1.41 -9.74
CA GLU A 45 0.41 -1.48 -8.97
C GLU A 45 1.11 -0.12 -8.89
N ASN A 46 1.19 0.60 -10.02
CA ASN A 46 1.77 1.94 -10.07
C ASN A 46 1.02 2.93 -9.20
N GLN A 47 -0.30 2.82 -9.04
CA GLN A 47 -1.08 3.71 -8.19
C GLN A 47 -0.70 3.56 -6.70
N TYR A 48 -0.43 2.34 -6.24
CA TYR A 48 0.04 2.11 -4.86
C TYR A 48 1.46 2.60 -4.65
N VAL A 49 2.36 2.30 -5.60
CA VAL A 49 3.73 2.82 -5.57
C VAL A 49 3.74 4.35 -5.51
N ASP A 50 2.96 5.00 -6.37
CA ASP A 50 2.81 6.45 -6.40
C ASP A 50 2.26 7.00 -5.09
N PHE A 51 1.27 6.34 -4.50
CA PHE A 51 0.72 6.76 -3.21
C PHE A 51 1.80 6.79 -2.13
N VAL A 52 2.58 5.71 -2.01
CA VAL A 52 3.64 5.60 -1.01
C VAL A 52 4.72 6.66 -1.24
N ILE A 53 5.18 6.84 -2.49
CA ILE A 53 6.22 7.84 -2.82
C ILE A 53 5.71 9.26 -2.55
N LYS A 54 4.49 9.61 -2.98
CA LYS A 54 3.91 10.93 -2.77
C LYS A 54 3.72 11.23 -1.28
N ALA A 55 3.26 10.25 -0.50
CA ALA A 55 3.15 10.39 0.95
C ALA A 55 4.54 10.62 1.57
N CYS A 56 5.52 9.76 1.28
CA CYS A 56 6.88 9.95 1.80
C CYS A 56 7.44 11.34 1.44
N SER A 57 7.28 11.79 0.20
CA SER A 57 7.72 13.11 -0.24
C SER A 57 6.99 14.23 0.51
N PHE A 58 5.67 14.15 0.66
CA PHE A 58 4.86 15.17 1.34
C PHE A 58 5.25 15.32 2.82
N PHE A 59 5.47 14.19 3.50
CA PHE A 59 5.84 14.16 4.92
C PHE A 59 7.36 14.20 5.17
N SER A 60 8.17 14.51 4.14
CA SER A 60 9.64 14.60 4.23
C SER A 60 10.31 13.34 4.80
N VAL A 61 9.75 12.16 4.52
CA VAL A 61 10.34 10.87 4.83
C VAL A 61 11.29 10.49 3.70
N ASN A 62 12.57 10.24 4.02
CA ASN A 62 13.60 9.88 3.04
C ASN A 62 13.91 8.38 3.01
N GLU A 63 13.54 7.66 4.06
CA GLU A 63 13.74 6.22 4.20
C GLU A 63 12.67 5.60 5.09
N CYS A 64 12.38 4.33 4.83
CA CYS A 64 11.56 3.50 5.68
C CYS A 64 12.37 2.30 6.15
N LYS A 65 12.01 1.80 7.32
CA LYS A 65 12.50 0.55 7.86
C LYS A 65 11.51 -0.57 7.54
N LEU A 66 12.01 -1.71 7.09
CA LEU A 66 11.19 -2.91 6.92
C LEU A 66 10.93 -3.55 8.29
N LYS A 67 9.67 -3.87 8.57
CA LYS A 67 9.23 -4.56 9.79
C LYS A 67 8.32 -5.72 9.45
N ASP A 68 8.30 -6.72 10.32
CA ASP A 68 7.51 -7.95 10.16
C ASP A 68 7.74 -8.61 8.78
N VAL A 69 9.01 -8.74 8.40
CA VAL A 69 9.41 -9.28 7.09
C VAL A 69 9.12 -10.79 7.00
N GLU A 70 8.39 -11.18 5.97
CA GLU A 70 8.13 -12.56 5.54
C GLU A 70 8.49 -12.70 4.06
N ILE A 71 9.20 -13.76 3.69
CA ILE A 71 9.73 -13.97 2.33
C ILE A 71 9.02 -15.16 1.69
N ASN A 72 8.44 -14.97 0.51
CA ASN A 72 7.72 -16.01 -0.24
C ASN A 72 8.43 -16.38 -1.56
N SER A 73 9.43 -15.60 -1.97
CA SER A 73 10.14 -15.78 -3.24
C SER A 73 11.61 -15.33 -3.09
N ASP A 74 12.34 -15.29 -4.20
CA ASP A 74 13.77 -14.97 -4.25
C ASP A 74 14.02 -13.45 -4.11
N VAL A 75 13.76 -12.93 -2.91
CA VAL A 75 14.09 -11.55 -2.48
C VAL A 75 14.82 -11.58 -1.15
N ASP A 76 15.80 -10.71 -0.98
CA ASP A 76 16.63 -10.65 0.24
C ASP A 76 16.28 -9.41 1.06
N TYR A 77 15.21 -9.52 1.85
CA TYR A 77 14.79 -8.49 2.78
C TYR A 77 14.99 -8.95 4.23
N LEU A 78 15.44 -8.02 5.07
CA LEU A 78 15.68 -8.27 6.49
C LEU A 78 14.84 -7.34 7.35
N ASN A 79 14.38 -7.85 8.49
CA ASN A 79 13.82 -7.00 9.52
C ASN A 79 14.82 -5.91 9.93
N ASP A 80 14.31 -4.70 10.15
CA ASP A 80 15.08 -3.50 10.45
C ASP A 80 15.95 -2.94 9.31
N GLN A 81 15.93 -3.56 8.11
CA GLN A 81 16.57 -3.00 6.92
C GLN A 81 16.00 -1.62 6.58
N ARG A 82 16.88 -0.65 6.33
CA ARG A 82 16.51 0.69 5.87
C ARG A 82 16.51 0.75 4.34
N VAL A 83 15.43 1.23 3.78
CA VAL A 83 15.24 1.40 2.34
C VAL A 83 14.96 2.87 2.06
N LYS A 84 15.80 3.48 1.20
CA LYS A 84 15.59 4.85 0.74
C LYS A 84 14.32 4.92 -0.10
N VAL A 85 13.61 6.05 -0.05
CA VAL A 85 12.36 6.25 -0.81
C VAL A 85 12.56 6.06 -2.32
N GLY A 86 13.73 6.40 -2.87
CA GLY A 86 14.05 6.12 -4.28
C GLY A 86 14.07 4.63 -4.67
N LEU A 87 14.14 3.72 -3.68
CA LEU A 87 14.11 2.27 -3.85
C LEU A 87 12.84 1.62 -3.29
N ILE A 88 11.94 2.41 -2.68
CA ILE A 88 10.73 1.87 -2.03
C ILE A 88 9.73 1.30 -3.04
N SER A 89 9.78 1.77 -4.29
CA SER A 89 8.96 1.27 -5.38
C SER A 89 9.14 -0.22 -5.58
N GLU A 90 10.37 -0.72 -5.54
CA GLU A 90 10.65 -2.15 -5.72
C GLU A 90 10.08 -2.99 -4.56
N VAL A 91 10.22 -2.50 -3.33
CA VAL A 91 9.66 -3.18 -2.15
C VAL A 91 8.14 -3.26 -2.24
N VAL A 92 7.46 -2.13 -2.55
CA VAL A 92 6.00 -2.10 -2.71
C VAL A 92 5.54 -3.04 -3.82
N ARG A 93 6.23 -3.06 -4.97
CA ARG A 93 5.92 -4.01 -6.06
C ARG A 93 6.09 -5.46 -5.63
N ASN A 94 7.16 -5.78 -4.91
CA ASN A 94 7.40 -7.14 -4.43
C ASN A 94 6.34 -7.57 -3.40
N ILE A 95 5.81 -6.65 -2.60
CA ILE A 95 4.68 -6.93 -1.70
C ILE A 95 3.39 -7.19 -2.48
N LEU A 96 3.04 -6.30 -3.42
CA LEU A 96 1.81 -6.45 -4.22
C LEU A 96 1.83 -7.70 -5.11
N ARG A 97 3.02 -8.12 -5.54
CA ARG A 97 3.25 -9.38 -6.27
C ARG A 97 3.44 -10.59 -5.36
N GLU A 98 3.17 -10.43 -4.06
CA GLU A 98 3.21 -11.48 -3.03
C GLU A 98 4.56 -12.20 -2.89
N LYS A 99 5.66 -11.57 -3.33
CA LYS A 99 7.03 -12.10 -3.20
C LYS A 99 7.57 -11.98 -1.76
N ALA A 100 7.08 -11.00 -1.03
CA ALA A 100 7.37 -10.79 0.40
C ALA A 100 6.21 -10.05 1.05
N TRP A 101 6.12 -10.09 2.37
CA TRP A 101 5.26 -9.24 3.17
C TRP A 101 6.11 -8.48 4.17
N CYS A 102 5.85 -7.18 4.34
CA CYS A 102 6.44 -6.38 5.39
C CYS A 102 5.67 -5.07 5.56
N LYS A 103 5.95 -4.37 6.66
CA LYS A 103 5.55 -2.99 6.88
C LYS A 103 6.67 -2.04 6.50
N LEU A 104 6.32 -0.87 6.00
CA LEU A 104 7.25 0.24 5.78
C LEU A 104 7.08 1.24 6.91
N VAL A 105 8.05 1.36 7.80
CA VAL A 105 7.94 2.13 9.05
C VAL A 105 8.96 3.27 9.09
N SER A 106 8.51 4.48 9.39
CA SER A 106 9.35 5.64 9.71
C SER A 106 8.82 6.31 10.98
N ASP A 107 9.50 7.34 11.48
CA ASP A 107 9.07 8.07 12.67
C ASP A 107 7.74 8.84 12.50
N SER A 108 7.37 9.12 11.24
CA SER A 108 6.21 9.95 10.88
C SER A 108 5.12 9.19 10.13
N LEU A 109 5.47 8.14 9.37
CA LEU A 109 4.57 7.35 8.54
C LEU A 109 4.78 5.85 8.71
N GLU A 110 3.69 5.08 8.65
CA GLU A 110 3.73 3.63 8.48
C GLU A 110 2.81 3.22 7.31
N PHE A 111 3.24 2.22 6.56
CA PHE A 111 2.43 1.54 5.55
C PHE A 111 2.35 0.07 5.90
N HIS A 112 1.14 -0.44 6.13
CA HIS A 112 0.88 -1.86 6.36
C HIS A 112 0.19 -2.43 5.13
N PHE A 113 0.49 -3.68 4.80
CA PHE A 113 -0.07 -4.36 3.64
C PHE A 113 -0.84 -5.58 4.11
N GLY A 114 -2.11 -5.65 3.72
CA GLY A 114 -2.93 -6.83 3.87
C GLY A 114 -3.23 -7.46 2.52
N TYR A 115 -4.02 -8.54 2.58
CA TYR A 115 -4.54 -9.22 1.40
C TYR A 115 -5.46 -8.33 0.57
N ASP A 116 -5.79 -8.81 -0.63
CA ASP A 116 -6.82 -8.23 -1.50
C ASP A 116 -6.65 -6.72 -1.71
N PHE A 117 -5.43 -6.26 -1.98
CA PHE A 117 -5.17 -4.84 -2.25
C PHE A 117 -5.65 -3.88 -1.14
N TYR A 118 -5.65 -4.32 0.12
CA TYR A 118 -5.81 -3.44 1.26
C TYR A 118 -4.46 -3.00 1.80
N MET A 119 -4.10 -1.74 1.53
CA MET A 119 -2.99 -1.07 2.19
C MET A 119 -3.52 -0.17 3.31
N TYR A 120 -2.77 0.00 4.39
CA TYR A 120 -3.11 0.91 5.48
C TYR A 120 -2.04 1.96 5.58
N PHE A 121 -2.45 3.22 5.46
CA PHE A 121 -1.60 4.39 5.64
C PHE A 121 -1.83 4.97 7.02
N LEU A 122 -0.76 5.02 7.81
CA LEU A 122 -0.78 5.61 9.13
C LEU A 122 0.17 6.79 9.17
N SER A 123 -0.25 7.86 9.85
CA SER A 123 0.55 9.07 10.00
C SER A 123 0.54 9.58 11.43
N ARG A 124 1.65 10.20 11.82
CA ARG A 124 1.79 10.90 13.10
C ARG A 124 1.06 12.25 13.07
N GLU A 125 1.10 12.92 11.93
CA GLU A 125 0.48 14.22 11.66
C GLU A 125 -0.82 14.05 10.88
N ASP A 126 -1.70 15.06 10.92
CA ASP A 126 -2.98 15.04 10.22
C ASP A 126 -2.76 15.06 8.69
N PRO A 127 -3.19 14.01 7.95
CA PRO A 127 -2.93 13.91 6.53
C PRO A 127 -3.97 14.61 5.64
N MET A 128 -4.91 15.39 6.18
CA MET A 128 -5.94 16.04 5.37
C MET A 128 -5.37 16.94 4.26
N ARG A 129 -4.26 17.64 4.50
CA ARG A 129 -3.58 18.42 3.44
C ARG A 129 -3.03 17.54 2.33
N PHE A 130 -2.38 16.44 2.70
CA PHE A 130 -1.90 15.44 1.75
C PHE A 130 -3.04 14.90 0.90
N PHE A 131 -4.18 14.53 1.50
CA PHE A 131 -5.33 14.02 0.74
C PHE A 131 -5.97 15.05 -0.18
N ASN A 132 -5.99 16.33 0.21
CA ASN A 132 -6.49 17.40 -0.66
C ASN A 132 -5.60 17.63 -1.89
N GLU A 133 -4.30 17.36 -1.78
CA GLU A 133 -3.33 17.48 -2.88
C GLU A 133 -3.16 16.16 -3.66
N LEU A 134 -3.57 15.04 -3.06
CA LEU A 134 -3.42 13.71 -3.62
C LEU A 134 -4.34 13.53 -4.83
N LYS A 135 -3.72 13.53 -6.02
CA LYS A 135 -4.34 13.00 -7.23
C LYS A 135 -4.06 11.50 -7.30
N SER A 136 -5.01 10.71 -6.81
CA SER A 136 -4.95 9.24 -6.86
C SER A 136 -6.32 8.66 -7.19
N PRO A 137 -6.39 7.64 -8.05
CA PRO A 137 -7.61 6.85 -8.25
C PRO A 137 -7.85 5.86 -7.09
N LEU A 138 -6.96 5.72 -6.11
CA LEU A 138 -7.20 4.85 -4.96
C LEU A 138 -8.25 5.45 -4.02
N THR A 139 -9.10 4.59 -3.47
CA THR A 139 -10.06 4.95 -2.43
C THR A 139 -9.34 5.00 -1.09
N VAL A 140 -9.53 6.11 -0.36
CA VAL A 140 -8.97 6.30 0.99
C VAL A 140 -10.11 6.51 1.97
N LYS A 141 -10.19 5.68 3.02
CA LYS A 141 -11.18 5.82 4.09
C LYS A 141 -10.53 5.73 5.45
N LYS A 142 -11.05 6.49 6.42
CA LYS A 142 -10.63 6.38 7.82
C LYS A 142 -10.91 4.96 8.29
N TYR A 143 -9.88 4.27 8.78
CA TYR A 143 -9.97 2.87 9.18
C TYR A 143 -8.74 2.54 10.05
N VAL A 144 -8.94 1.85 11.17
CA VAL A 144 -7.84 1.44 12.05
C VAL A 144 -7.17 0.21 11.45
N SER A 145 -5.88 0.31 11.12
CA SER A 145 -5.14 -0.84 10.60
C SER A 145 -5.26 -2.05 11.56
N PRO A 146 -5.56 -3.26 11.04
CA PRO A 146 -5.64 -4.45 11.87
C PRO A 146 -4.26 -4.99 12.28
N TYR A 147 -3.18 -4.36 11.80
CA TYR A 147 -1.79 -4.74 12.03
C TYR A 147 -1.07 -3.85 13.05
N LEU A 148 -1.82 -3.11 13.88
CA LEU A 148 -1.29 -2.30 14.99
C LEU A 148 -0.74 -3.16 16.14
#